data_AF-A0A2M8SC55-F1
#
_entry.id   AF-A0A2M8SC55-F1
#
_cell.length_a   1.000
_cell.length_b   1.000
_cell.length_c   1.000
_cell.angle_alpha   90.00
_cell.angle_beta   90.00
_cell.angle_gamma   90.00
#
_symmetry.space_group_name_H-M   'P 1'
#
loop_
_entity.id
_entity.type
_entity.pdbx_description
1 polymer ?
#
loop_
_entity_poly.entity_id
_entity_poly.type
_entity_poly.pdbx_seq_one_letter_code
_entity_poly.pdbx_strand_id
1 'polypeptide(L)' 'MSRTNWQNFVTIDPEIHHGEPCIKGTRVPVAMLVGSIADGMTIEEVVNEYPQVTTEAVRAALAYAADCGRYN' A
#
# COMPACT_ATOMS: atom_id res chain seq x y z
N MET A 1 5.56 0.68 -19.98
CA MET A 1 5.89 0.37 -18.58
C MET A 1 4.85 -0.60 -18.06
N SER A 2 5.24 -1.83 -17.74
CA SER A 2 4.32 -2.77 -17.07
C SER A 2 4.06 -2.24 -15.66
N ARG A 3 2.81 -2.01 -15.29
CA ARG A 3 2.48 -1.60 -13.91
C ARG A 3 2.75 -2.79 -12.98
N THR A 4 3.24 -2.52 -11.77
CA THR A 4 3.28 -3.52 -10.69
C THR A 4 1.89 -4.10 -10.49
N ASN A 5 1.77 -5.43 -10.48
CA ASN A 5 0.52 -6.14 -10.18
C ASN A 5 0.21 -6.01 -8.69
N TRP A 6 -0.48 -4.93 -8.32
CA TRP A 6 -0.77 -4.57 -6.94
C TRP A 6 -1.77 -5.53 -6.29
N GLN A 7 -2.58 -6.23 -7.08
CA GLN A 7 -3.63 -7.16 -6.62
C GLN A 7 -3.05 -8.34 -5.83
N ASN A 8 -1.77 -8.64 -6.00
CA ASN A 8 -1.09 -9.68 -5.23
C ASN A 8 -0.72 -9.23 -3.80
N PHE A 9 -0.66 -7.92 -3.55
CA PHE A 9 -0.15 -7.32 -2.32
C PHE A 9 -1.18 -6.49 -1.56
N VAL A 10 -2.25 -6.03 -2.20
CA VAL A 10 -3.33 -5.25 -1.58
C VAL A 10 -4.58 -6.11 -1.49
N THR A 11 -5.24 -6.08 -0.35
CA THR A 11 -6.52 -6.74 -0.10
C THR A 11 -7.53 -5.70 0.39
N ILE A 12 -8.79 -5.90 0.00
CA ILE A 12 -9.92 -5.11 0.48
C ILE A 12 -10.89 -6.12 1.07
N ASP A 13 -11.00 -6.12 2.40
CA ASP A 13 -11.85 -7.07 3.12
C ASP A 13 -12.72 -6.26 4.10
N PRO A 14 -14.06 -6.32 3.99
CA PRO A 14 -14.96 -5.60 4.91
C PRO A 14 -14.71 -5.91 6.39
N GLU A 15 -14.19 -7.10 6.71
CA GLU A 15 -13.87 -7.52 8.07
C GLU A 15 -12.51 -6.98 8.55
N ILE A 16 -11.67 -6.49 7.64
CA ILE A 16 -10.34 -5.92 7.92
C ILE A 16 -10.41 -4.39 7.73
N HIS A 17 -10.16 -3.66 8.82
CA HIS A 17 -10.07 -2.19 8.81
C HIS A 17 -11.25 -1.51 8.08
N HIS A 18 -12.47 -1.99 8.31
CA HIS A 18 -13.72 -1.42 7.76
C HIS A 18 -13.80 -1.41 6.23
N GLY A 19 -13.11 -2.33 5.54
CA GLY A 19 -13.10 -2.39 4.09
C GLY A 19 -12.14 -1.42 3.44
N GLU A 20 -11.21 -0.83 4.19
CA GLU A 20 -10.12 -0.06 3.60
C GLU A 20 -9.10 -0.98 2.89
N PRO A 21 -8.47 -0.52 1.80
CA PRO A 21 -7.38 -1.25 1.17
C PRO A 21 -6.19 -1.37 2.12
N CYS A 22 -5.81 -2.61 2.45
CA CYS A 22 -4.68 -2.91 3.31
C CYS A 22 -3.64 -3.77 2.59
N ILE A 23 -2.39 -3.73 3.07
CA ILE A 23 -1.37 -4.69 2.65
C ILE A 23 -1.77 -6.10 3.12
N LYS A 24 -1.75 -7.05 2.18
CA LYS A 24 -2.16 -8.44 2.38
C LYS A 24 -1.38 -9.09 3.52
N GLY A 25 -2.11 -9.75 4.41
CA GLY A 25 -1.55 -10.38 5.61
C GLY A 25 -1.24 -9.40 6.74
N THR A 26 -1.60 -8.12 6.60
CA THR A 26 -1.42 -7.10 7.63
C THR A 26 -2.70 -6.29 7.82
N ARG A 27 -2.71 -5.42 8.83
CA ARG A 27 -3.74 -4.37 8.99
C ARG A 27 -3.22 -2.98 8.63
N VAL A 28 -2.12 -2.90 7.86
CA VAL A 28 -1.51 -1.64 7.45
C VAL A 28 -2.26 -1.09 6.24
N PRO A 29 -2.92 0.08 6.34
CA PRO A 29 -3.67 0.67 5.24
C PRO A 29 -2.74 1.16 4.12
N VAL A 30 -3.20 1.06 2.87
CA VAL A 30 -2.48 1.62 1.72
C VAL A 30 -2.34 3.14 1.87
N ALA A 31 -3.39 3.82 2.36
CA ALA A 31 -3.37 5.25 2.59
C ALA A 31 -2.27 5.69 3.56
N MET A 32 -1.97 4.87 4.58
CA MET A 32 -0.89 5.13 5.53
C MET A 32 0.47 5.12 4.83
N LEU A 33 0.77 4.08 4.04
CA LEU A 33 2.05 3.99 3.31
C LEU A 33 2.21 5.11 2.28
N VAL A 34 1.14 5.45 1.57
CA VAL A 34 1.14 6.55 0.59
C VAL A 34 1.34 7.89 1.29
N GLY A 35 0.68 8.10 2.44
CA GLY A 35 0.83 9.28 3.28
C GLY A 35 2.26 9.45 3.78
N SER A 36 2.86 8.41 4.36
CA SER A 36 4.26 8.42 4.81
C SER A 36 5.23 8.85 3.70
N ILE A 37 5.04 8.31 2.49
CA ILE A 37 5.87 8.69 1.33
C ILE A 37 5.61 10.14 0.90
N ALA A 38 4.36 10.59 0.94
CA ALA A 38 4.00 11.98 0.66
C ALA A 38 4.61 12.96 1.69
N ASP A 39 4.74 12.52 2.93
CA ASP A 39 5.39 13.26 4.02
C ASP A 39 6.94 13.26 3.92
N GLY A 40 7.48 12.58 2.91
CA GLY A 40 8.91 12.59 2.57
C GLY A 40 9.70 11.38 3.04
N MET A 41 9.05 10.35 3.60
CA MET A 41 9.73 9.12 3.98
C MET A 41 10.18 8.32 2.75
N THR A 42 11.39 7.78 2.82
CA THR A 42 11.90 6.80 1.86
C THR A 42 11.21 5.45 2.02
N ILE A 43 11.26 4.59 1.00
CA ILE A 43 10.67 3.25 1.08
C ILE A 43 11.37 2.44 2.18
N GLU A 44 12.67 2.61 2.34
CA GLU A 44 13.47 1.96 3.37
C GLU A 44 13.02 2.36 4.78
N GLU A 45 12.75 3.65 5.01
CA GLU A 45 12.21 4.14 6.29
C GLU A 45 10.81 3.59 6.57
N VAL A 46 9.95 3.55 5.56
CA VAL A 46 8.60 2.95 5.68
C VAL A 46 8.67 1.47 6.04
N VAL A 47 9.55 0.70 5.40
CA VAL A 47 9.73 -0.73 5.73
C VAL A 47 10.33 -0.91 7.13
N ASN A 48 11.21 0.00 7.57
CA ASN A 48 11.74 -0.04 8.94
C ASN A 48 10.65 0.27 9.99
N GLU A 49 9.72 1.17 9.68
CA GLU A 49 8.59 1.50 10.56
C GLU A 49 7.50 0.41 10.55
N TYR A 50 7.30 -0.27 9.41
CA TYR A 50 6.39 -1.39 9.26
C TYR A 50 7.12 -2.66 8.82
N PRO A 51 7.82 -3.37 9.72
CA PRO A 51 8.64 -4.55 9.38
C PRO A 51 7.87 -5.70 8.71
N GLN A 52 6.55 -5.74 8.88
CA GLN A 52 5.64 -6.68 8.22
C GLN A 52 5.34 -6.35 6.75
N VAL A 53 5.77 -5.19 6.26
CA VAL A 53 5.55 -4.72 4.89
C VAL A 53 6.87 -4.81 4.13
N THR A 54 6.86 -5.45 2.96
CA THR A 54 8.06 -5.50 2.10
C THR A 54 8.13 -4.30 1.16
N THR A 55 9.32 -4.02 0.64
CA THR A 55 9.55 -3.00 -0.40
C THR A 55 8.62 -3.18 -1.60
N GLU A 56 8.35 -4.41 -2.03
CA GLU A 56 7.42 -4.74 -3.11
C GLU A 56 5.98 -4.38 -2.75
N ALA A 57 5.57 -4.63 -1.50
CA ALA A 57 4.25 -4.26 -1.01
C ALA A 57 4.06 -2.74 -0.96
N VAL A 58 5.09 -1.98 -0.57
CA VAL A 58 5.08 -0.50 -0.63
C VAL A 58 4.91 -0.02 -2.08
N ARG A 59 5.67 -0.58 -3.02
CA ARG A 59 5.52 -0.23 -4.45
C ARG A 59 4.15 -0.61 -5.01
N ALA A 60 3.58 -1.73 -4.55
CA ALA A 60 2.23 -2.14 -4.91
C ALA A 60 1.17 -1.19 -4.35
N ALA A 61 1.32 -0.70 -3.11
CA ALA A 61 0.45 0.32 -2.51
C ALA A 61 0.44 1.62 -3.34
N LEU A 62 1.62 2.09 -3.78
CA LEU A 62 1.72 3.24 -4.68
C LEU A 62 1.03 2.97 -6.03
N ALA A 63 1.22 1.78 -6.59
CA ALA A 63 0.59 1.38 -7.86
C ALA A 63 -0.94 1.30 -7.74
N TYR A 64 -1.46 0.81 -6.61
CA TYR A 64 -2.89 0.82 -6.29
C TYR A 64 -3.43 2.24 -6.23
N ALA A 65 -2.79 3.13 -5.46
CA ALA A 65 -3.22 4.53 -5.33
C ALA A 65 -3.25 5.25 -6.69
N ALA A 66 -2.24 5.03 -7.54
CA ALA A 66 -2.17 5.57 -8.88
C ALA A 66 -3.20 4.98 -9.86
N ASP A 67 -3.78 3.82 -9.55
CA ASP A 67 -4.85 3.20 -10.35
C ASP A 67 -6.24 3.66 -9.87
N CYS A 68 -6.48 3.71 -8.56
CA CYS A 68 -7.72 4.25 -7.99
C CYS A 68 -7.94 5.72 -8.37
N GLY A 69 -6.89 6.53 -8.36
CA GLY A 69 -6.98 7.94 -8.78
C GLY A 69 -7.30 8.13 -10.28
N ARG A 70 -7.29 7.09 -11.10
CA ARG A 70 -7.63 7.18 -12.54
C ARG A 70 -9.11 6.99 -12.84
N TYR A 71 -9.86 6.43 -11.90
CA TYR A 71 -11.29 6.15 -12.07
C TYR A 71 -12.17 7.03 -11.17
N ASN A 72 -11.58 8.08 -10.61
CA ASN A 72 -12.27 9.17 -9.91
C ASN A 72 -12.46 10.35 -10.87
#